data_AF-A0A7C1AEW0-F1
#
_entry.id   AF-A0A7C1AEW0-F1
#
_cell.length_a   1.000
_cell.length_b   1.000
_cell.length_c   1.000
_cell.angle_alpha   90.00
_cell.angle_beta   90.00
_cell.angle_gamma   90.00
#
_symmetry.space_group_name_H-M   'P 1'
#
loop_
_entity.id
_entity.type
_entity.pdbx_description
1 polymer ?
#
loop_
_entity_poly.entity_id
_entity_poly.type
_entity_poly.pdbx_seq_one_letter_code
_entity_poly.pdbx_strand_id
1 'polypeptide(L)' 'MCYWKQWRLARTKVRNLLKLGASKRVAIPIAISRKGPWNLSRTLATQVGMIPPTAGLKEQGLVSIKEM' A
#
# COMPACT_ATOMS: atom_id res chain seq x y z
N MET A 1 7.17 4.00 6.08
CA MET A 1 6.29 2.90 5.63
C MET A 1 6.92 1.55 5.94
N CYS A 2 6.42 0.85 6.96
CA CYS A 2 6.90 -0.48 7.37
C CYS A 2 6.73 -1.52 6.25
N TYR A 3 5.58 -1.55 5.56
CA TYR A 3 5.36 -2.45 4.44
C TYR A 3 6.39 -2.27 3.31
N TRP A 4 6.82 -1.03 3.02
CA TRP A 4 7.79 -0.78 1.94
C TRP A 4 9.20 -1.22 2.30
N LYS A 5 9.51 -1.26 3.60
CA LYS A 5 10.74 -1.82 4.13
C LYS A 5 10.68 -3.36 4.16
N GLN A 6 9.52 -3.93 4.47
CA GLN A 6 9.28 -5.38 4.40
C GLN A 6 9.34 -5.91 2.95
N TRP A 7 8.80 -5.16 1.99
CA TRP A 7 8.74 -5.58 0.59
C TRP A 7 9.96 -5.09 -0.18
N ARG A 8 11.08 -5.81 -0.04
CA ARG A 8 12.36 -5.42 -0.66
C ARG A 8 12.29 -5.37 -2.19
N LEU A 9 11.62 -6.33 -2.83
CA LEU A 9 11.64 -6.49 -4.30
C LEU A 9 10.44 -5.80 -4.97
N ALA A 10 10.64 -5.22 -6.15
CA ALA A 10 9.55 -4.62 -6.93
C ALA A 10 8.42 -5.64 -7.19
N ARG A 11 8.76 -6.88 -7.55
CA ARG A 11 7.78 -7.97 -7.74
C ARG A 11 6.94 -8.24 -6.49
N THR A 12 7.53 -8.18 -5.30
CA THR A 12 6.80 -8.40 -4.04
C THR A 12 5.88 -7.22 -3.73
N LYS A 13 6.32 -5.99 -4.01
CA LYS A 13 5.49 -4.80 -3.87
C LYS A 13 4.26 -4.86 -4.78
N VAL A 14 4.44 -5.19 -6.06
CA VAL A 14 3.33 -5.32 -7.01
C VAL A 14 2.35 -6.41 -6.57
N ARG A 15 2.84 -7.59 -6.19
CA ARG A 15 1.97 -8.69 -5.75
C ARG A 15 1.15 -8.32 -4.52
N ASN A 16 1.76 -7.67 -3.53
CA ASN A 16 1.06 -7.30 -2.31
C ASN A 16 0.09 -6.12 -2.53
N LEU A 17 0.46 -5.14 -3.37
CA LEU A 17 -0.44 -4.08 -3.80
C LEU A 17 -1.68 -4.63 -4.52
N LEU A 18 -1.51 -5.62 -5.41
CA LEU A 18 -2.63 -6.28 -6.08
C LEU A 18 -3.52 -7.04 -5.10
N LYS A 19 -2.94 -7.73 -4.11
CA LYS A 19 -3.71 -8.42 -3.06
C LYS A 19 -4.56 -7.45 -2.22
N LEU A 20 -4.08 -6.23 -2.02
CA LEU A 20 -4.80 -5.19 -1.30
C LEU A 20 -5.82 -4.43 -2.18
N GLY A 21 -5.98 -4.80 -3.46
CA GLY A 21 -6.99 -4.22 -4.35
C GLY A 21 -6.49 -3.09 -5.25
N ALA A 22 -5.18 -2.79 -5.27
CA ALA A 22 -4.64 -1.80 -6.20
C ALA A 22 -4.68 -2.30 -7.65
N SER A 23 -4.97 -1.43 -8.61
CA SER A 23 -4.92 -1.81 -10.03
C SER A 23 -3.48 -1.97 -10.53
N LYS A 24 -3.24 -2.85 -11.51
CA LYS A 24 -1.90 -3.07 -12.10
C LYS A 24 -1.26 -1.80 -12.64
N ARG A 25 -2.07 -0.93 -13.27
CA ARG A 25 -1.64 0.38 -13.84
C ARG A 25 -1.02 1.29 -12.78
N VAL A 26 -1.44 1.12 -11.54
CA VAL A 26 -1.05 1.95 -10.40
C VAL A 26 0.05 1.25 -9.58
N ALA A 27 -0.02 -0.07 -9.43
CA ALA A 27 0.94 -0.84 -8.63
C ALA A 27 2.35 -0.92 -9.25
N ILE A 28 2.45 -1.07 -10.57
CA ILE A 28 3.73 -1.18 -11.28
C ILE A 28 4.60 0.08 -11.13
N PRO A 29 4.13 1.30 -11.47
CA PRO A 29 4.96 2.51 -11.37
C PRO A 29 5.38 2.84 -9.94
N ILE A 30 4.58 2.51 -8.93
CA ILE A 30 4.95 2.69 -7.52
C ILE A 30 6.02 1.71 -7.08
N ALA A 31 5.91 0.45 -7.48
CA ALA A 31 6.84 -0.59 -7.07
C ALA A 31 8.27 -0.35 -7.60
N ILE A 32 8.38 0.22 -8.80
CA ILE A 32 9.67 0.54 -9.46
C ILE A 32 10.15 1.97 -9.17
N SER A 33 9.36 2.78 -8.48
CA SER A 33 9.72 4.16 -8.19
C SER A 33 10.99 4.23 -7.34
N ARG A 34 11.87 5.17 -7.67
CA ARG A 34 13.07 5.49 -6.87
C ARG A 34 12.77 6.39 -5.67
N LYS A 35 11.52 6.84 -5.52
CA LYS A 35 11.11 7.71 -4.41
C LYS A 35 11.16 6.94 -3.08
N GLY A 36 11.61 7.63 -2.03
CA GLY A 36 11.65 7.07 -0.69
C GLY A 36 10.26 6.68 -0.17
N PRO A 37 10.17 5.77 0.82
CA PRO A 37 8.89 5.25 1.32
C PRO A 37 7.94 6.33 1.87
N TRP A 38 8.49 7.42 2.42
CA TRP A 38 7.72 8.57 2.91
C TRP A 38 7.05 9.38 1.79
N ASN A 39 7.78 9.59 0.70
CA ASN A 39 7.22 10.26 -0.48
C ASN A 39 6.16 9.37 -1.14
N LEU A 40 6.38 8.05 -1.17
CA LEU A 40 5.44 7.10 -1.75
C LEU A 40 4.16 6.92 -0.92
N SER A 41 4.21 7.02 0.41
CA SER A 41 3.01 6.91 1.27
C SER A 41 1.93 7.94 0.98
N ARG A 42 2.31 9.11 0.45
CA ARG A 42 1.38 10.20 0.13
C ARG A 42 0.78 10.09 -1.28
N THR A 43 1.16 9.07 -2.04
CA THR A 43 0.68 8.90 -3.41
C THR A 43 -0.68 8.23 -3.39
N LEU A 44 -1.62 8.70 -4.22
CA LEU A 44 -2.96 8.12 -4.39
C LEU A 44 -2.91 6.61 -4.62
N ALA A 45 -1.88 6.14 -5.31
CA ALA A 45 -1.62 4.74 -5.59
C ALA A 45 -1.41 3.87 -4.34
N THR A 46 -0.66 4.39 -3.36
CA THR A 46 -0.43 3.72 -2.08
C THR A 46 -1.64 3.86 -1.18
N GLN A 47 -2.35 4.98 -1.27
CA GLN A 47 -3.59 5.21 -0.52
C GLN A 47 -4.71 4.28 -0.99
N VAL A 48 -5.00 4.20 -2.29
CA VAL A 48 -6.02 3.30 -2.86
C VAL A 48 -5.64 1.84 -2.66
N GLY A 49 -4.35 1.52 -2.74
CA GLY A 49 -3.85 0.16 -2.50
C GLY A 49 -3.69 -0.24 -1.03
N MET A 50 -3.82 0.66 -0.05
CA MET A 50 -3.75 0.33 1.38
C MET A 50 -5.03 0.65 2.14
N ILE A 51 -5.85 1.56 1.61
CA ILE A 51 -7.06 2.10 2.19
C ILE A 51 -8.21 1.82 1.22
N PRO A 52 -8.50 0.56 0.85
CA PRO A 52 -9.77 0.29 0.20
C PRO A 52 -10.94 0.62 1.17
N PRO A 53 -12.14 0.92 0.65
CA PRO A 53 -13.23 1.54 1.43
C PRO A 53 -13.75 0.81 2.67
N THR A 54 -13.51 -0.50 2.85
CA THR A 54 -14.15 -1.26 3.94
C THR A 54 -13.27 -2.27 4.68
N ALA A 55 -12.09 -2.65 4.16
CA ALA A 55 -11.47 -3.91 4.59
C ALA A 55 -9.97 -3.83 4.92
N GLY A 56 -9.16 -3.17 4.10
CA GLY A 56 -7.73 -3.50 4.00
C GLY A 56 -6.91 -3.39 5.29
N LEU A 57 -7.16 -2.37 6.12
CA LEU A 57 -6.45 -2.18 7.41
C LEU A 57 -7.26 -2.71 8.60
N LYS A 58 -8.59 -2.59 8.58
CA LYS A 58 -9.45 -3.14 9.64
C LYS A 58 -9.36 -4.67 9.70
N GLU A 59 -9.30 -5.37 8.55
CA GLU A 59 -9.09 -6.82 8.47
C GLU A 59 -7.71 -7.25 8.97
N GLN A 60 -6.72 -6.35 8.92
CA GLN A 60 -5.39 -6.60 9.49
C GLN A 60 -5.36 -6.35 11.01
N GLY A 61 -6.51 -6.07 11.64
CA GLY A 61 -6.64 -5.83 13.07
C GLY A 61 -6.31 -4.40 13.51
N LEU A 62 -6.20 -3.45 12.58
CA LEU A 62 -6.01 -2.04 12.96
C LEU A 62 -7.33 -1.41 13.38
N VAL A 63 -7.37 -0.95 14.64
CA VAL A 63 -8.50 -0.22 15.22
C VAL A 63 -8.38 1.26 14.87
N SER A 64 -9.52 1.88 14.52
CA SER A 64 -9.58 3.33 14.30
C SER A 64 -9.58 4.06 15.64
N ILE A 65 -8.61 4.95 15.86
CA ILE A 65 -8.55 5.79 17.07
C ILE A 65 -9.78 6.69 17.19
N LYS A 66 -10.42 7.04 16.07
CA LYS A 66 -11.64 7.86 16.07
C LYS A 66 -12.90 7.09 16.53
N GLU A 67 -12.84 5.76 16.46
CA GLU A 67 -13.94 4.87 16.87
C GLU A 67 -13.74 4.33 18.30
N MET A 68 -12.67 4.73 18.99
CA MET A 68 -12.46 4.53 20.43
C MET A 68 -13.09 5.70 21.20
#